data_AF-A0A968IM32-F1
#
_entry.id   AF-A0A968IM32-F1
#
_cell.length_a   1.000
_cell.length_b   1.000
_cell.length_c   1.000
_cell.angle_alpha   90.00
_cell.angle_beta   90.00
_cell.angle_gamma   90.00
#
_symmetry.space_group_name_H-M   'P 1'
#
loop_
_entity.id
_entity.type
_entity.pdbx_description
1 polymer ?
#
loop_
_entity_poly.entity_id
_entity_poly.type
_entity_poly.pdbx_seq_one_letter_code
_entity_poly.pdbx_strand_id
1 'polypeptide(L)'
;MIYDVHAIGNPFLWWFSTAAIGLLIWVWVENLHPLLTPSEALSTRQKIHALPANELWIVLYLLVNYGANLLPWVRVTRCVFLYHYMGSAVFATIALAWFVDRWWRSPLPNHRKLALWTIGLTIAAFVFWMPIYLGLPLMEWQYKLRMWFPTWI
;
A
#
# COMPACT_ATOMS: atom_id res chain seq x y z
N MET A 1 4.25 -27.29 -21.54
CA MET A 1 3.96 -26.80 -20.18
C MET A 1 5.07 -25.84 -19.78
N ILE A 2 4.72 -24.76 -19.09
CA ILE A 2 5.66 -23.73 -18.63
C ILE A 2 5.93 -23.99 -17.14
N TYR A 3 7.21 -24.03 -16.77
CA TYR A 3 7.70 -24.12 -15.40
C TYR A 3 8.57 -22.89 -15.17
N ASP A 4 8.00 -21.87 -14.53
CA ASP A 4 8.69 -20.61 -14.31
C ASP A 4 8.30 -20.02 -12.97
N VAL A 5 9.28 -19.42 -12.29
CA VAL A 5 9.11 -18.79 -10.98
C VAL A 5 9.42 -17.32 -11.13
N HIS A 6 8.37 -16.50 -11.12
CA HIS A 6 8.52 -15.05 -11.16
C HIS A 6 8.37 -14.48 -9.76
N ALA A 7 9.35 -13.68 -9.35
CA ALA A 7 9.29 -12.91 -8.10
C ALA A 7 8.41 -11.66 -8.24
N ILE A 8 7.28 -11.77 -8.94
CA ILE A 8 6.24 -10.74 -8.94
C ILE A 8 5.45 -10.88 -7.63
N GLY A 9 5.13 -9.76 -6.98
CA GLY A 9 4.28 -9.80 -5.78
C GLY A 9 2.81 -9.72 -6.14
N ASN A 10 1.96 -9.73 -5.11
CA ASN A 10 0.51 -9.61 -5.29
C ASN A 10 0.16 -8.22 -5.86
N PRO A 11 -0.36 -8.13 -7.10
CA PRO A 11 -0.57 -6.84 -7.76
C PRO A 11 -1.54 -5.93 -6.99
N PHE A 12 -2.65 -6.49 -6.49
CA PHE A 12 -3.63 -5.71 -5.72
C PHE A 12 -3.07 -5.23 -4.40
N LEU A 13 -2.32 -6.08 -3.68
CA LEU A 13 -1.65 -5.66 -2.45
C LEU A 13 -0.67 -4.50 -2.72
N TRP A 14 0.13 -4.61 -3.78
CA TRP A 14 1.09 -3.57 -4.15
C TRP A 14 0.43 -2.27 -4.58
N TRP A 15 -0.61 -2.33 -5.39
CA TRP A 15 -1.32 -1.12 -5.83
C TRP A 15 -2.04 -0.45 -4.67
N PHE A 16 -2.76 -1.22 -3.84
CA PHE A 16 -3.47 -0.67 -2.69
C PHE A 16 -2.52 -0.11 -1.64
N SER A 17 -1.40 -0.78 -1.36
CA SER A 17 -0.39 -0.27 -0.42
C SER A 17 0.34 0.98 -0.95
N THR A 18 0.61 1.05 -2.24
CA THR A 18 1.17 2.25 -2.86
C THR A 18 0.18 3.41 -2.80
N ALA A 19 -1.10 3.16 -3.10
CA ALA A 19 -2.15 4.15 -2.93
C ALA A 19 -2.29 4.61 -1.47
N ALA A 20 -2.15 3.68 -0.51
CA ALA A 20 -2.15 4.00 0.91
C ALA A 20 -0.99 4.94 1.31
N ILE A 21 0.21 4.76 0.75
CA ILE A 21 1.31 5.72 0.96
C ILE A 21 0.94 7.11 0.42
N GLY A 22 0.37 7.20 -0.78
CA GLY A 22 -0.12 8.47 -1.33
C GLY A 22 -1.18 9.13 -0.45
N LEU A 23 -2.13 8.35 0.06
CA LEU A 23 -3.14 8.83 1.01
C LEU A 23 -2.53 9.25 2.35
N LEU A 24 -1.50 8.57 2.86
CA LEU A 24 -0.79 8.98 4.07
C LEU A 24 -0.07 10.31 3.88
N ILE A 25 0.56 10.54 2.72
CA ILE A 25 1.19 11.83 2.40
C ILE A 25 0.12 12.93 2.39
N TRP A 26 -1.02 12.70 1.75
CA TRP A 26 -2.14 13.63 1.74
C TRP A 26 -2.64 13.93 3.17
N VAL A 27 -2.89 12.89 3.97
CA VAL A 27 -3.31 13.01 5.37
C VAL A 27 -2.29 13.79 6.19
N TRP A 28 -1.00 13.53 6.00
CA TRP A 28 0.07 14.24 6.70
C TRP A 28 0.06 15.73 6.35
N VAL A 29 -0.01 16.09 5.06
CA VAL A 29 -0.05 17.48 4.59
C VAL A 29 -1.28 18.23 5.13
N GLU A 30 -2.46 17.62 5.06
CA GLU A 30 -3.69 18.20 5.60
C GLU A 30 -3.61 18.44 7.11
N ASN A 31 -2.88 17.59 7.84
CA ASN A 31 -2.69 17.74 9.28
C ASN A 31 -1.51 18.67 9.64
N LEU A 32 -0.64 19.07 8.70
CA LEU A 32 0.36 20.12 8.93
C LEU A 32 -0.25 21.51 8.96
N HIS A 33 -1.28 21.75 8.14
CA HIS A 33 -1.90 23.06 8.02
C HIS A 33 -2.47 23.57 9.36
N PRO A 34 -3.20 22.76 10.17
CA PRO A 34 -3.63 23.11 11.52
C PRO A 34 -2.51 23.33 12.54
N LEU A 35 -1.34 22.71 12.35
CA LEU A 35 -0.19 22.90 13.25
C LEU A 35 0.51 24.25 13.03
N LEU A 36 0.47 24.76 11.80
CA LEU A 36 1.11 26.02 11.40
C LEU A 36 0.16 27.23 11.45
N THR A 37 -1.15 26.99 11.49
CA THR A 37 -2.16 28.04 11.60
C THR A 37 -2.59 28.23 13.06
N PRO A 38 -2.72 29.48 13.55
CA PRO A 38 -3.21 29.74 14.89
C PRO A 38 -4.57 29.08 15.11
N SER A 39 -4.78 28.47 16.29
CA SER A 39 -5.98 27.69 16.62
C SER A 39 -7.30 28.48 16.53
N GLU A 40 -7.20 29.80 16.55
CA GLU A 40 -8.30 30.77 16.38
C GLU A 40 -8.73 30.91 14.90
N ALA A 41 -7.85 30.64 13.94
CA ALA A 41 -8.13 30.72 12.51
C ALA A 41 -8.68 29.40 11.92
N LEU A 42 -8.70 28.31 12.71
CA LEU A 42 -9.15 27.00 12.27
C LEU A 42 -10.67 26.85 12.34
N SER A 43 -11.28 26.48 11.21
CA SER A 43 -12.71 26.18 11.15
C SER A 43 -13.08 24.97 12.00
N THR A 44 -14.31 24.96 12.55
CA THR A 44 -14.85 23.83 13.34
C THR A 44 -14.76 22.49 12.60
N ARG A 45 -14.92 22.51 11.27
CA ARG A 45 -14.81 21.34 10.40
C ARG A 45 -13.39 20.77 10.36
N GLN A 46 -12.37 21.64 10.32
CA GLN A 46 -10.96 21.22 10.36
C GLN A 46 -10.60 20.61 11.72
N LYS A 47 -11.13 21.14 12.82
CA LYS A 47 -10.90 20.59 14.17
C LYS A 47 -11.49 19.18 14.34
N ILE A 48 -12.63 18.89 13.70
CA ILE A 48 -13.28 17.58 13.75
C ILE A 48 -12.54 16.53 12.90
N HIS A 49 -11.95 16.94 11.77
CA HIS A 49 -11.22 16.03 10.89
C HIS A 49 -9.74 15.87 11.23
N ALA A 50 -9.20 16.68 12.15
CA ALA A 50 -7.83 16.56 12.62
C ALA A 50 -7.60 15.20 13.29
N LEU A 51 -6.49 14.54 12.93
CA LEU A 51 -6.08 13.30 13.58
C LEU A 51 -5.55 13.59 14.99
N PRO A 52 -5.80 12.69 15.96
CA PRO A 52 -5.18 12.81 17.26
C PRO A 52 -3.65 12.65 17.15
N ALA A 53 -2.90 13.27 18.06
CA ALA A 53 -1.44 13.37 17.95
C ALA A 53 -0.74 12.00 17.87
N ASN A 54 -1.24 11.00 18.60
CA ASN A 54 -0.73 9.62 18.54
C ASN A 54 -0.85 9.00 17.15
N GLU A 55 -1.93 9.28 16.42
CA GLU A 55 -2.11 8.79 15.05
C GLU A 55 -1.21 9.54 14.07
N LEU A 56 -0.99 10.83 14.27
CA LEU A 56 -0.04 11.60 13.45
C LEU A 56 1.39 11.03 13.57
N TRP A 57 1.80 10.60 14.76
CA TRP A 57 3.07 9.89 14.97
C TRP A 57 3.13 8.57 14.20
N ILE A 58 2.03 7.82 14.11
CA ILE A 58 1.96 6.60 13.29
C ILE A 58 2.15 6.94 11.81
N VAL A 59 1.45 7.96 11.30
CA VAL A 59 1.59 8.41 9.91
C VAL A 59 3.03 8.80 9.60
N LEU A 60 3.65 9.62 10.46
CA LEU A 60 5.05 10.02 10.35
C LEU A 60 6.00 8.81 10.38
N TYR A 61 5.83 7.91 11.34
CA TYR A 61 6.63 6.70 11.46
C TYR A 61 6.59 5.88 10.18
N LEU A 62 5.40 5.65 9.61
CA LEU A 62 5.23 4.88 8.38
C LEU A 62 5.87 5.56 7.17
N LEU A 63 5.67 6.87 7.00
CA LEU A 63 6.24 7.62 5.89
C LEU A 63 7.77 7.70 5.96
N VAL A 64 8.32 7.98 7.14
CA VAL A 64 9.78 8.05 7.34
C VAL A 64 10.42 6.69 7.10
N ASN A 65 9.86 5.60 7.62
CA ASN A 65 10.43 4.28 7.42
C ASN A 65 10.26 3.79 5.97
N TYR A 66 9.13 4.09 5.32
CA TYR A 66 8.97 3.83 3.89
C TYR A 66 10.05 4.56 3.07
N GLY A 67 10.24 5.86 3.33
CA GLY A 67 11.27 6.65 2.67
C GLY A 67 12.69 6.16 2.97
N ALA A 68 13.00 5.84 4.24
CA ALA A 68 14.31 5.35 4.64
C ALA A 68 14.69 4.02 3.98
N ASN A 69 13.71 3.16 3.70
CA ASN A 69 13.94 1.90 3.01
C ASN A 69 13.89 2.02 1.48
N LEU A 70 13.40 3.12 0.92
CA LEU A 70 13.26 3.33 -0.53
C LEU A 70 14.37 4.22 -1.08
N LEU A 71 14.56 5.40 -0.48
CA LEU A 71 15.42 6.47 -0.98
C LEU A 71 16.89 6.07 -1.19
N PRO A 72 17.51 5.19 -0.37
CA PRO A 72 18.86 4.72 -0.65
C PRO A 72 18.99 4.09 -2.02
N TRP A 73 17.97 3.34 -2.47
CA TRP A 73 17.99 2.60 -3.74
C TRP A 73 17.67 3.47 -4.96
N VAL A 74 16.97 4.60 -4.78
CA VAL A 74 16.60 5.52 -5.86
C VAL A 74 17.83 6.16 -6.52
N ARG A 75 18.92 6.37 -5.76
CA ARG A 75 20.14 7.02 -6.25
C ARG A 75 21.27 6.06 -6.62
N VAL A 76 21.05 4.75 -6.51
CA VAL A 76 22.07 3.77 -6.87
C VAL A 76 22.23 3.72 -8.37
N THR A 77 23.46 3.90 -8.86
CA THR A 77 23.80 3.84 -10.29
C THR A 77 24.12 2.42 -10.78
N ARG A 78 24.18 1.45 -9.86
CA ARG A 78 24.36 0.03 -10.18
C ARG A 78 23.01 -0.64 -10.46
N CYS A 79 23.06 -1.86 -10.98
CA CYS A 79 21.88 -2.69 -11.20
C CYS A 79 21.09 -2.90 -9.91
N VAL A 80 19.83 -2.50 -9.91
CA VAL A 80 18.87 -2.75 -8.81
C VAL A 80 17.74 -3.62 -9.31
N PHE A 81 17.29 -4.51 -8.45
CA PHE A 81 16.16 -5.40 -8.70
C PHE A 81 15.03 -5.15 -7.70
N LEU A 82 13.86 -5.71 -8.00
CA LEU A 82 12.64 -5.54 -7.24
C LEU A 82 12.76 -5.89 -5.75
N TYR A 83 13.65 -6.81 -5.37
CA TYR A 83 13.81 -7.19 -3.96
C TYR A 83 14.31 -6.03 -3.08
N HIS A 84 15.00 -5.02 -3.63
CA HIS A 84 15.41 -3.83 -2.88
C HIS A 84 14.19 -3.02 -2.40
N TYR A 85 13.06 -3.12 -3.10
CA TYR A 85 11.81 -2.50 -2.68
C TYR A 85 11.13 -3.21 -1.50
N MET A 86 11.49 -4.45 -1.17
CA MET A 86 10.74 -5.25 -0.19
C MET A 86 10.73 -4.65 1.21
N GLY A 87 11.82 -4.00 1.64
CA GLY A 87 11.85 -3.27 2.91
C GLY A 87 10.82 -2.14 2.96
N SER A 88 10.68 -1.40 1.86
CA SER A 88 9.68 -0.33 1.72
C SER A 88 8.26 -0.90 1.62
N ALA A 89 8.09 -2.00 0.91
CA ALA A 89 6.80 -2.66 0.70
C ALA A 89 6.17 -3.13 2.04
N VAL A 90 6.98 -3.50 3.03
CA VAL A 90 6.49 -3.81 4.39
C VAL A 90 5.78 -2.60 5.00
N PHE A 91 6.40 -1.43 4.99
CA PHE A 91 5.79 -0.20 5.54
C PHE A 91 4.57 0.25 4.73
N ALA A 92 4.59 0.10 3.41
CA ALA A 92 3.42 0.36 2.58
C ALA A 92 2.25 -0.58 2.93
N THR A 93 2.53 -1.85 3.21
CA THR A 93 1.51 -2.82 3.61
C THR A 93 0.95 -2.51 4.98
N ILE A 94 1.78 -2.08 5.94
CA ILE A 94 1.32 -1.63 7.25
C ILE A 94 0.46 -0.36 7.13
N ALA A 95 0.83 0.57 6.23
CA ALA A 95 0.01 1.74 5.92
C ALA A 95 -1.38 1.37 5.39
N LEU A 96 -1.46 0.39 4.49
CA LEU A 96 -2.74 -0.14 4.03
C LEU A 96 -3.54 -0.77 5.19
N ALA A 97 -2.89 -1.58 6.03
CA ALA A 97 -3.53 -2.19 7.19
C ALA A 97 -4.10 -1.15 8.16
N TRP A 98 -3.38 -0.04 8.37
CA TRP A 98 -3.85 1.08 9.19
C TRP A 98 -5.13 1.71 8.62
N PHE A 99 -5.22 1.94 7.31
CA PHE A 99 -6.46 2.43 6.69
C PHE A 99 -7.60 1.41 6.80
N VAL A 100 -7.31 0.13 6.56
CA VAL A 100 -8.30 -0.95 6.66
C VAL A 100 -8.88 -1.05 8.08
N ASP A 101 -8.05 -0.95 9.12
CA ASP A 101 -8.51 -0.93 10.52
C ASP A 101 -9.45 0.26 10.80
N ARG A 102 -9.11 1.45 10.31
CA ARG A 102 -9.98 2.64 10.44
C ARG A 102 -11.30 2.47 9.72
N TRP A 103 -11.26 1.97 8.49
CA TRP A 103 -12.46 1.73 7.70
C TRP A 103 -13.37 0.68 8.33
N TRP A 104 -12.77 -0.34 8.95
CA TRP A 104 -13.49 -1.37 9.70
C TRP A 104 -14.20 -0.81 10.94
N ARG A 105 -13.50 0.02 11.74
CA ARG A 105 -14.03 0.64 12.96
C ARG A 105 -15.02 1.77 12.68
N SER A 106 -15.00 2.35 11.48
CA SER A 106 -15.91 3.42 11.10
C SER A 106 -17.38 3.02 11.25
N PRO A 107 -18.26 3.92 11.75
CA PRO A 107 -19.69 3.66 11.85
C PRO A 107 -20.38 3.64 10.49
N LEU A 108 -19.74 4.16 9.44
CA LEU A 108 -20.29 4.27 8.11
C LEU A 108 -20.18 2.93 7.36
N PRO A 109 -21.31 2.37 6.84
CA PRO A 109 -21.32 1.04 6.22
C PRO A 109 -20.45 0.96 4.96
N ASN A 110 -20.29 2.08 4.24
CA ASN A 110 -19.47 2.13 3.03
C ASN A 110 -17.97 1.92 3.33
N HIS A 111 -17.48 2.42 4.48
CA HIS A 111 -16.09 2.19 4.89
C HIS A 111 -15.84 0.71 5.21
N ARG A 112 -16.76 0.06 5.94
CA ARG A 112 -16.65 -1.38 6.21
C ARG A 112 -16.64 -2.22 4.94
N LYS A 113 -17.50 -1.88 3.96
CA LYS A 113 -17.47 -2.51 2.63
C LYS A 113 -16.11 -2.33 1.96
N LEU A 114 -15.53 -1.13 2.00
CA LEU A 114 -14.21 -0.86 1.42
C LEU A 114 -13.11 -1.70 2.08
N ALA A 115 -13.12 -1.84 3.41
CA ALA A 115 -12.20 -2.71 4.14
C ALA A 115 -12.33 -4.17 3.69
N LEU A 116 -13.56 -4.70 3.63
CA LEU A 116 -13.85 -6.06 3.17
C LEU A 116 -13.38 -6.29 1.74
N TRP A 117 -13.67 -5.37 0.82
CA TRP A 117 -13.23 -5.47 -0.57
C TRP A 117 -11.71 -5.45 -0.69
N THR A 118 -11.02 -4.59 0.06
CA THR A 118 -9.55 -4.52 0.06
C THR A 118 -8.93 -5.85 0.48
N ILE A 119 -9.42 -6.44 1.58
CA ILE A 119 -8.96 -7.74 2.08
C ILE A 119 -9.32 -8.85 1.08
N GLY A 120 -10.58 -8.90 0.63
CA GLY A 120 -11.10 -9.94 -0.26
C GLY A 120 -10.37 -9.98 -1.60
N LEU A 121 -10.14 -8.83 -2.23
CA LEU A 121 -9.39 -8.73 -3.49
C LEU A 121 -7.93 -9.13 -3.29
N THR A 122 -7.31 -8.75 -2.17
CA THR A 122 -5.93 -9.16 -1.85
C THR A 122 -5.82 -10.68 -1.74
N ILE A 123 -6.74 -11.32 -1.02
CA ILE A 123 -6.76 -12.79 -0.86
C ILE A 123 -7.04 -13.48 -2.20
N ALA A 124 -8.06 -13.02 -2.94
CA ALA A 124 -8.40 -13.58 -4.24
C ALA A 124 -7.23 -13.47 -5.23
N ALA A 125 -6.54 -12.32 -5.24
CA ALA A 125 -5.34 -12.13 -6.04
C ALA A 125 -4.22 -13.08 -5.62
N PHE A 126 -3.97 -13.26 -4.32
CA PHE A 126 -2.97 -14.21 -3.86
C PHE A 126 -3.24 -15.62 -4.40
N VAL A 127 -4.47 -16.11 -4.28
CA VAL A 127 -4.87 -17.43 -4.80
C VAL A 127 -4.72 -17.51 -6.32
N PHE A 128 -5.10 -16.46 -7.04
CA PHE A 128 -5.03 -16.44 -8.51
C PHE A 128 -3.57 -16.52 -9.03
N TRP A 129 -2.62 -15.78 -8.44
CA TRP A 129 -1.19 -15.82 -8.82
C TRP A 129 -0.36 -16.89 -8.11
N MET A 130 -0.90 -17.57 -7.09
CA MET A 130 -0.21 -18.64 -6.35
C MET A 130 0.51 -19.67 -7.23
N PRO A 131 -0.05 -20.13 -8.38
CA PRO A 131 0.66 -21.06 -9.25
C PRO A 131 1.99 -20.53 -9.80
N ILE A 132 2.09 -19.22 -10.06
CA ILE A 132 3.33 -18.58 -10.52
C ILE A 132 4.35 -18.48 -9.38
N TYR A 133 3.90 -18.13 -8.17
CA TYR A 133 4.79 -18.01 -7.00
C TYR A 133 5.42 -19.35 -6.61
N LEU A 134 4.67 -20.45 -6.78
CA LEU A 134 5.11 -21.80 -6.44
C LEU A 134 5.77 -22.55 -7.60
N GLY A 135 5.81 -21.97 -8.81
CA GLY A 135 6.34 -22.65 -9.99
C GLY A 135 5.54 -23.89 -10.40
N LEU A 136 4.23 -23.90 -10.16
CA LEU A 136 3.37 -25.02 -10.55
C LEU A 136 3.30 -25.12 -12.09
N PRO A 137 3.13 -26.34 -12.64
CA PRO A 137 3.00 -26.52 -14.08
C PRO A 137 1.79 -25.75 -14.62
N LEU A 138 2.03 -24.84 -15.56
CA LEU A 138 0.97 -24.07 -16.23
C LEU A 138 0.92 -24.39 -17.72
N MET A 139 -0.30 -24.46 -18.26
CA MET A 139 -0.51 -24.36 -19.70
C MET A 139 -0.24 -22.93 -20.17
N GLU A 140 0.13 -22.77 -21.44
CA GLU A 140 0.50 -21.46 -22.00
C GLU A 140 -0.61 -20.41 -21.84
N TRP A 141 -1.88 -20.79 -22.03
CA TRP A 141 -3.01 -19.89 -21.84
C TRP A 141 -3.22 -19.49 -20.37
N GLN A 142 -2.94 -20.39 -19.42
CA GLN A 142 -3.07 -20.11 -17.98
C GLN A 142 -1.98 -19.14 -17.50
N TYR A 143 -0.79 -19.28 -18.07
CA TYR A 143 0.31 -18.35 -17.85
C TYR A 143 -0.03 -16.96 -18.41
N LYS A 144 -0.45 -16.88 -19.69
CA LYS A 144 -0.86 -15.62 -20.34
C LYS A 144 -2.00 -14.92 -19.61
N LEU A 145 -2.96 -15.67 -19.06
CA LEU A 145 -4.08 -15.11 -18.28
C LEU A 145 -3.62 -14.34 -17.02
N ARG A 146 -2.46 -14.71 -16.45
CA ARG A 146 -1.89 -14.10 -15.25
C ARG A 146 -0.88 -13.00 -15.55
N MET A 147 -0.31 -12.99 -16.76
CA MET A 147 0.60 -11.94 -17.22
C MET A 147 -0.20 -10.80 -17.86
N TRP A 148 -0.72 -9.93 -17.00
CA TRP A 148 -1.58 -8.82 -17.41
C TRP A 148 -0.87 -7.76 -18.24
N PHE A 149 0.42 -7.54 -17.95
CA PHE A 149 1.25 -6.59 -18.68
C PHE A 149 2.37 -7.34 -19.40
N PRO A 150 2.77 -6.90 -20.61
CA PRO A 150 3.86 -7.52 -21.35
C PRO A 150 5.21 -7.37 -20.65
N THR A 151 5.32 -6.48 -19.66
CA THR A 151 6.55 -6.23 -18.89
C THR A 151 6.66 -7.09 -17.62
N TRP A 152 5.72 -8.01 -17.37
CA TRP A 152 5.76 -8.91 -16.21
C TRP A 152 6.63 -10.16 -16.45
N ILE A 153 7.69 -10.00 -17.27
CA ILE A 153 8.63 -11.03 -17.70
C ILE A 153 9.97 -10.80 -16.99
#